data_AF-A0A7C3TQS5-F1
#
_entry.id   AF-A0A7C3TQS5-F1
#
_cell.length_a   1.000
_cell.length_b   1.000
_cell.length_c   1.000
_cell.angle_alpha   90.00
_cell.angle_beta   90.00
_cell.angle_gamma   90.00
#
_symmetry.space_group_name_H-M   'P 1'
#
loop_
_entity.id
_entity.type
_entity.pdbx_description
1 polymer ?
#
loop_
_entity_poly.entity_id
_entity_poly.type
_entity_poly.pdbx_seq_one_letter_code
_entity_poly.pdbx_strand_id
1 'polypeptide(L)'
;MLKISYYKILKRNIIKVLMFITIFFCNILFSQENIEENNLKFDQKKWNQIRERIENNLPLYEEEKSTQVITKPPVVTPTTIEFIEGTQLTIAGRKLIGVELNSVQYPNKPEYSRTDVNMKQELQVAVRGKVGKNVDVNIDIDDTQPDKRDISIIYRGEGVDVGPGAVGYKAKPGAFIQEAAFGDIQ
;
A
#
# COMPACT_ATOMS: atom_id res chain seq x y z
N MET A 1 -68.28 52.00 -42.24
CA MET A 1 -68.09 51.64 -40.81
C MET A 1 -67.90 50.13 -40.54
N LEU A 2 -68.24 49.21 -41.47
CA LEU A 2 -68.15 47.75 -41.24
C LEU A 2 -66.74 47.12 -41.30
N LYS A 3 -65.78 47.69 -42.04
CA LYS A 3 -64.44 47.08 -42.22
C LYS A 3 -63.57 47.07 -40.94
N ILE A 4 -63.76 48.04 -40.04
CA ILE A 4 -62.97 48.17 -38.80
C ILE A 4 -63.37 47.10 -37.78
N SER A 5 -64.65 46.70 -37.76
CA SER A 5 -65.16 45.66 -36.86
C SER A 5 -64.60 44.27 -37.23
N TYR A 6 -64.54 43.97 -38.53
CA TYR A 6 -64.05 42.68 -39.04
C TYR A 6 -62.56 42.47 -38.74
N TYR A 7 -61.73 43.50 -38.92
CA TYR A 7 -60.29 43.44 -38.61
C TYR A 7 -60.02 43.22 -37.11
N LYS A 8 -60.84 43.81 -36.24
CA LYS A 8 -60.73 43.66 -34.78
C LYS A 8 -61.10 42.25 -34.32
N ILE A 9 -62.11 41.64 -34.95
CA ILE A 9 -62.53 40.26 -34.68
C ILE A 9 -61.48 39.26 -35.20
N LEU A 10 -60.94 39.49 -36.40
CA LEU A 10 -59.90 38.64 -37.00
C LEU A 10 -58.60 38.66 -36.17
N LYS A 11 -58.16 39.85 -35.75
CA LYS A 11 -56.95 40.00 -34.91
C LYS A 11 -57.12 39.32 -33.54
N ARG A 12 -58.31 39.35 -32.95
CA ARG A 12 -58.61 38.69 -31.68
C ARG A 12 -58.54 37.15 -31.79
N ASN A 13 -59.00 36.59 -32.91
CA ASN A 13 -58.95 35.14 -33.13
C ASN A 13 -57.51 34.65 -33.40
N ILE A 14 -56.71 35.41 -34.15
CA ILE A 14 -55.30 35.09 -34.40
C ILE A 14 -54.49 35.07 -33.10
N ILE A 15 -54.69 36.04 -32.20
CA ILE A 15 -54.01 36.08 -30.90
C ILE A 15 -54.37 34.86 -30.03
N LYS A 16 -55.63 34.42 -30.04
CA LYS A 16 -56.06 33.24 -29.30
C LYS A 16 -55.42 31.96 -29.85
N VAL A 17 -55.33 31.82 -31.17
CA VAL A 17 -54.66 30.67 -31.80
C VAL A 17 -53.16 30.67 -31.49
N LEU A 18 -52.51 31.84 -31.54
CA LEU A 18 -51.10 31.96 -31.22
C LEU A 18 -50.81 31.58 -29.75
N MET A 19 -51.66 32.03 -28.81
CA MET A 19 -51.55 31.64 -27.40
C MET A 19 -51.74 30.15 -27.19
N PHE A 20 -52.71 29.53 -27.88
CA PHE A 20 -52.96 28.10 -27.78
C PHE A 20 -51.77 27.28 -28.30
N ILE A 21 -51.15 27.72 -29.39
CA ILE A 21 -49.94 27.10 -29.94
C ILE A 21 -48.76 27.25 -28.97
N THR A 22 -48.56 28.42 -28.36
CA THR A 22 -47.48 28.59 -27.36
C THR A 22 -47.69 27.75 -26.10
N ILE A 23 -48.93 27.58 -25.63
CA ILE A 23 -49.24 26.70 -24.49
C ILE A 23 -49.01 25.23 -24.87
N PHE A 24 -49.39 24.84 -26.09
CA PHE A 24 -49.16 23.48 -26.59
C PHE A 24 -47.66 23.16 -26.73
N PHE A 25 -46.88 24.09 -27.29
CA PHE A 25 -45.42 23.95 -27.37
C PHE A 25 -44.73 24.00 -26.00
N CYS A 26 -45.22 24.79 -25.04
CA CYS A 26 -44.67 24.79 -23.67
C CYS A 26 -44.90 23.44 -22.97
N ASN A 27 -46.04 22.79 -23.15
CA ASN A 27 -46.29 21.46 -22.57
C ASN A 27 -45.39 20.37 -23.17
N ILE A 28 -45.05 20.46 -24.47
CA ILE A 28 -44.13 19.50 -25.11
C ILE A 28 -42.68 19.71 -24.63
N LEU A 29 -42.26 20.96 -24.44
CA LEU A 29 -40.92 21.29 -23.96
C LEU A 29 -40.72 21.00 -22.45
N PHE A 30 -41.77 21.12 -21.62
CA PHE A 30 -41.69 20.80 -20.19
C PHE A 30 -41.80 19.31 -19.86
N SER A 31 -42.20 18.46 -20.81
CA SER A 31 -42.32 17.01 -20.58
C SER A 31 -41.02 16.22 -20.81
N GLN A 32 -39.91 16.89 -21.13
CA GLN A 32 -38.58 16.26 -21.28
C GLN A 32 -37.66 16.44 -20.07
N GLU A 33 -38.19 16.77 -18.90
CA GLU A 33 -37.39 16.83 -17.68
C GLU A 33 -37.29 15.43 -17.02
N ASN A 34 -36.09 14.85 -17.12
CA ASN A 34 -35.50 13.88 -16.20
C ASN A 34 -36.29 12.60 -15.87
N ILE A 35 -36.13 11.59 -16.72
CA ILE A 35 -36.07 10.20 -16.25
C ILE A 35 -34.70 9.66 -16.66
N GLU A 36 -33.71 9.78 -15.77
CA GLU A 36 -32.56 8.87 -15.81
C GLU A 36 -33.09 7.46 -15.51
N GLU A 37 -33.59 6.80 -16.55
CA GLU A 37 -33.89 5.38 -16.53
C GLU A 37 -32.59 4.64 -16.23
N ASN A 38 -32.41 4.24 -14.97
CA ASN A 38 -31.62 3.05 -14.65
C ASN A 38 -32.27 1.87 -15.39
N ASN A 39 -31.91 1.71 -16.66
CA ASN A 39 -32.44 0.71 -17.58
C ASN A 39 -31.82 -0.66 -17.24
N LEU A 40 -32.06 -1.13 -16.00
CA LEU A 40 -31.89 -2.51 -15.61
C LEU A 40 -32.96 -3.32 -16.33
N LYS A 41 -32.73 -3.59 -17.62
CA LYS A 41 -33.60 -4.43 -18.41
C LYS A 41 -33.55 -5.84 -17.82
N PHE A 42 -34.71 -6.32 -17.40
CA PHE A 42 -34.87 -7.67 -16.93
C PHE A 42 -34.45 -8.64 -18.04
N ASP A 43 -33.45 -9.47 -17.74
CA ASP A 43 -32.97 -10.52 -18.62
C ASP A 43 -33.39 -11.87 -18.03
N GLN A 44 -34.44 -12.45 -18.63
CA GLN A 44 -35.00 -13.74 -18.21
C GLN A 44 -33.93 -14.85 -18.21
N LYS A 45 -32.96 -14.79 -19.12
CA LYS A 45 -31.91 -15.80 -19.22
C LYS A 45 -30.96 -15.71 -18.02
N LYS A 46 -30.53 -14.50 -17.66
CA LYS A 46 -29.71 -14.27 -16.46
C LYS A 46 -30.45 -14.65 -15.17
N TRP A 47 -31.75 -14.34 -15.10
CA TRP A 47 -32.58 -14.73 -13.95
C TRP A 47 -32.65 -16.25 -13.77
N ASN A 48 -32.87 -16.99 -14.85
CA ASN A 48 -32.93 -18.46 -14.79
C ASN A 48 -31.58 -19.06 -14.38
N GLN A 49 -30.46 -18.52 -14.87
CA GLN A 49 -29.11 -18.97 -14.48
C GLN A 49 -28.85 -18.76 -12.98
N ILE A 50 -29.23 -17.60 -12.44
CA ILE A 50 -29.08 -17.29 -11.01
C ILE A 50 -29.97 -18.22 -10.18
N ARG A 51 -31.23 -18.42 -10.58
CA ARG A 51 -32.16 -19.33 -9.90
C ARG A 51 -31.60 -20.75 -9.85
N GLU A 52 -31.17 -21.29 -10.97
CA GLU A 52 -30.62 -22.65 -11.06
C GLU A 52 -29.39 -22.83 -10.16
N ARG A 53 -28.52 -21.82 -10.07
CA ARG A 53 -27.37 -21.86 -9.16
C ARG A 53 -27.80 -21.85 -7.70
N ILE A 54 -28.77 -21.02 -7.31
CA ILE A 54 -29.30 -20.97 -5.94
C ILE A 54 -29.95 -22.31 -5.56
N GLU A 55 -30.77 -22.87 -6.45
CA GLU A 55 -31.45 -24.16 -6.22
C GLU A 55 -30.45 -25.32 -6.05
N ASN A 56 -29.31 -25.25 -6.73
CA ASN A 56 -28.23 -26.24 -6.65
C ASN A 56 -27.14 -25.90 -5.60
N ASN A 57 -27.34 -24.88 -4.76
CA ASN A 57 -26.35 -24.40 -3.77
C ASN A 57 -24.96 -24.09 -4.37
N LEU A 58 -24.92 -23.56 -5.58
CA LEU A 58 -23.70 -23.12 -6.26
C LEU A 58 -23.47 -21.62 -6.04
N PRO A 59 -22.20 -21.15 -6.01
CA PRO A 59 -21.89 -19.74 -5.87
C PRO A 59 -22.52 -18.90 -7.00
N LEU A 60 -23.01 -17.70 -6.66
CA LEU A 60 -23.74 -16.82 -7.57
C LEU A 60 -22.94 -16.44 -8.83
N TYR A 61 -21.61 -16.36 -8.69
CA TYR A 61 -20.67 -16.12 -9.77
C TYR A 61 -19.63 -17.24 -9.83
N GLU A 62 -19.17 -17.55 -11.04
CA GLU A 62 -17.97 -18.37 -11.21
C GLU A 62 -16.79 -17.51 -10.79
N GLU A 63 -16.12 -17.90 -9.71
CA GLU A 63 -14.83 -17.33 -9.36
C GLU A 63 -13.82 -17.77 -10.41
N GLU A 64 -13.23 -16.81 -11.12
CA GLU A 64 -12.04 -17.06 -11.94
C GLU A 64 -10.91 -17.49 -11.00
N LYS A 65 -10.77 -18.80 -10.82
CA LYS A 65 -9.65 -19.36 -10.05
C LYS A 65 -8.39 -19.20 -10.88
N SER A 66 -7.47 -18.39 -10.38
CA SER A 66 -6.13 -18.27 -10.95
C SER A 66 -5.49 -19.67 -11.04
N THR A 67 -5.22 -20.13 -12.26
CA THR A 67 -4.48 -21.35 -12.56
C THR A 67 -2.97 -21.19 -12.37
N GLN A 68 -2.50 -20.00 -11.98
CA GLN A 68 -1.09 -19.78 -11.70
C GLN A 68 -0.73 -20.45 -10.38
N VAL A 69 -0.09 -21.61 -10.48
CA VAL A 69 0.66 -22.19 -9.36
C VAL A 69 1.74 -21.17 -9.01
N ILE A 70 1.58 -20.48 -7.87
CA ILE A 70 2.61 -19.62 -7.32
C ILE A 70 3.77 -20.53 -6.94
N THR A 71 4.76 -20.67 -7.83
CA THR A 71 6.01 -21.33 -7.52
C THR A 71 6.68 -20.49 -6.44
N LYS A 72 6.65 -21.00 -5.20
CA LYS A 72 7.38 -20.40 -4.09
C LYS A 72 8.84 -20.25 -4.56
N PRO A 73 9.42 -19.04 -4.54
CA PRO A 73 10.80 -18.87 -4.97
C PRO A 73 11.69 -19.86 -4.22
N PRO A 74 12.69 -20.46 -4.88
CA PRO A 74 13.56 -21.43 -4.27
C PRO A 74 14.15 -20.82 -3.01
N VAL A 75 14.01 -21.53 -1.89
CA VAL A 75 14.59 -21.12 -0.61
C VAL A 75 16.09 -21.05 -0.83
N VAL A 76 16.62 -19.83 -0.78
CA VAL A 76 18.06 -19.57 -0.80
C VAL A 76 18.66 -20.44 0.30
N THR A 77 19.66 -21.24 -0.06
CA THR A 77 20.34 -22.21 0.83
C THR A 77 20.58 -21.63 2.23
N PRO A 78 20.39 -22.42 3.30
CA PRO A 78 20.63 -21.95 4.65
C PRO A 78 22.07 -21.45 4.74
N THR A 79 22.25 -20.18 5.12
CA THR A 79 23.57 -19.62 5.39
C THR A 79 24.09 -20.29 6.65
N THR A 80 24.90 -21.33 6.53
CA THR A 80 25.64 -21.89 7.67
C THR A 80 26.60 -20.82 8.15
N ILE A 81 26.35 -20.26 9.33
CA ILE A 81 27.25 -19.29 9.97
C ILE A 81 28.27 -20.10 10.77
N GLU A 82 29.48 -20.23 10.25
CA GLU A 82 30.59 -20.81 10.99
C GLU A 82 31.18 -19.75 11.93
N PHE A 83 31.10 -20.00 13.23
CA PHE A 83 31.69 -19.12 14.22
C PHE A 83 33.12 -19.54 14.54
N ILE A 84 34.02 -18.55 14.61
CA ILE A 84 35.38 -18.75 15.13
C ILE A 84 35.27 -19.17 16.60
N GLU A 85 36.09 -20.11 17.04
CA GLU A 85 36.12 -20.57 18.44
C GLU A 85 36.31 -19.40 19.42
N GLY A 86 35.52 -19.39 20.50
CA GLY A 86 35.50 -18.30 21.48
C GLY A 86 34.59 -17.12 21.11
N THR A 87 33.95 -17.15 19.93
CA THR A 87 32.93 -16.16 19.57
C THR A 87 31.67 -16.38 20.40
N GLN A 88 31.24 -15.35 21.11
CA GLN A 88 29.99 -15.31 21.84
C GLN A 88 29.30 -13.99 21.49
N LEU A 89 28.30 -14.06 20.62
CA LEU A 89 27.50 -12.90 20.22
C LEU A 89 26.07 -13.07 20.69
N THR A 90 25.55 -12.05 21.34
CA THR A 90 24.13 -11.89 21.63
C THR A 90 23.56 -10.90 20.63
N ILE A 91 22.69 -11.38 19.75
CA ILE A 91 22.03 -10.58 18.72
C ILE A 91 20.55 -10.53 19.10
N ALA A 92 20.02 -9.32 19.30
CA ALA A 92 18.62 -9.10 19.57
C ALA A 92 18.12 -7.96 18.67
N GLY A 93 16.92 -8.11 18.12
CA GLY A 93 16.39 -7.07 17.25
C GLY A 93 15.05 -7.41 16.62
N ARG A 94 14.54 -6.44 15.85
CA ARG A 94 13.38 -6.57 14.99
C ARG A 94 13.62 -5.88 13.66
N LYS A 95 13.00 -6.42 12.62
CA LYS A 95 12.92 -5.78 11.31
C LYS A 95 11.45 -5.60 10.97
N LEU A 96 11.02 -4.35 10.78
CA LEU A 96 9.66 -4.00 10.37
C LEU A 96 9.67 -3.70 8.86
N ILE A 97 8.75 -4.32 8.14
CA ILE A 97 8.52 -4.08 6.71
C ILE A 97 7.05 -3.72 6.55
N GLY A 98 6.78 -2.46 6.24
CA GLY A 98 5.44 -1.95 5.96
C GLY A 98 5.23 -1.82 4.47
N VAL A 99 4.12 -2.39 3.96
CA VAL A 99 3.71 -2.25 2.56
C VAL A 99 2.34 -1.59 2.53
N GLU A 100 2.23 -0.49 1.81
CA GLU A 100 1.01 0.26 1.57
C GLU A 100 0.67 0.16 0.08
N LEU A 101 -0.55 -0.29 -0.21
CA LEU A 101 -1.08 -0.45 -1.57
C LEU A 101 -2.32 0.43 -1.72
N ASN A 102 -2.19 1.48 -2.51
CA ASN A 102 -3.28 2.41 -2.81
C ASN A 102 -3.75 2.17 -4.24
N SER A 103 -5.00 1.76 -4.42
CA SER A 103 -5.60 1.54 -5.75
C SER A 103 -6.84 2.39 -5.92
N VAL A 104 -6.83 3.25 -6.93
CA VAL A 104 -7.97 4.06 -7.35
C VAL A 104 -8.50 3.48 -8.64
N GLN A 105 -9.77 3.05 -8.63
CA GLN A 105 -10.46 2.54 -9.80
C GLN A 105 -11.66 3.44 -10.13
N TYR A 106 -11.72 3.91 -11.38
CA TYR A 106 -12.83 4.74 -11.86
C TYR A 106 -13.85 3.85 -12.60
N PRO A 107 -15.11 3.77 -12.14
CA PRO A 107 -16.12 2.85 -12.72
C PRO A 107 -16.36 3.01 -14.23
N ASN A 108 -16.29 4.24 -14.73
CA ASN A 108 -16.61 4.57 -16.12
C ASN A 108 -15.38 4.90 -16.97
N LYS A 109 -14.17 4.80 -16.40
CA LYS A 109 -12.89 5.19 -17.02
C LYS A 109 -11.74 4.31 -16.51
N PRO A 110 -11.75 3.00 -16.80
CA PRO A 110 -10.77 2.05 -16.26
C PRO A 110 -9.32 2.37 -16.66
N GLU A 111 -9.11 3.04 -17.80
CA GLU A 111 -7.79 3.48 -18.28
C GLU A 111 -7.09 4.48 -17.34
N TYR A 112 -7.83 5.14 -16.46
CA TYR A 112 -7.30 6.09 -15.49
C TYR A 112 -7.08 5.46 -14.11
N SER A 113 -7.26 4.15 -13.99
CA SER A 113 -6.96 3.46 -12.74
C SER A 113 -5.48 3.61 -12.38
N ARG A 114 -5.22 3.86 -11.10
CA ARG A 114 -3.87 4.09 -10.58
C ARG A 114 -3.66 3.16 -9.40
N THR A 115 -2.51 2.48 -9.41
CA THR A 115 -2.05 1.69 -8.26
C THR A 115 -0.69 2.22 -7.85
N ASP A 116 -0.59 2.71 -6.62
CA ASP A 116 0.64 3.13 -5.98
C ASP A 116 1.02 2.09 -4.91
N VAL A 117 2.30 1.73 -4.90
CA VAL A 117 2.88 0.84 -3.89
C VAL A 117 3.97 1.61 -3.16
N ASN A 118 3.85 1.69 -1.84
CA ASN A 118 4.84 2.31 -0.96
C ASN A 118 5.37 1.27 0.02
N MET A 119 6.69 1.19 0.16
CA MET A 119 7.35 0.27 1.08
C MET A 119 8.22 1.05 2.06
N LYS A 120 7.99 0.84 3.35
CA LYS A 120 8.78 1.38 4.45
C LYS A 120 9.48 0.25 5.18
N GLN A 121 10.73 0.48 5.59
CA GLN A 121 11.51 -0.49 6.35
C GLN A 121 12.15 0.20 7.53
N GLU A 122 12.13 -0.47 8.69
CA GLU A 122 12.75 0.00 9.92
C GLU A 122 13.51 -1.16 10.56
N LEU A 123 14.77 -0.94 10.90
CA LEU A 123 15.62 -1.89 11.61
C LEU A 123 15.88 -1.45 13.04
N GLN A 124 15.78 -2.39 13.98
CA GLN A 124 16.28 -2.22 15.34
C GLN A 124 17.11 -3.45 15.71
N VAL A 125 18.41 -3.28 15.95
CA VAL A 125 19.34 -4.37 16.24
C VAL A 125 20.35 -3.93 17.29
N ALA A 126 20.49 -4.75 18.33
CA ALA A 126 21.55 -4.69 19.31
C ALA A 126 22.42 -5.96 19.19
N VAL A 127 23.72 -5.78 18.96
CA VAL A 127 24.70 -6.87 18.95
C VAL A 127 25.74 -6.61 20.01
N ARG A 128 25.91 -7.54 20.94
CA ARG A 128 26.92 -7.45 21.99
C ARG A 128 27.67 -8.74 22.15
N GLY A 129 28.97 -8.65 22.36
CA GLY A 129 29.77 -9.81 22.75
C GLY A 129 31.17 -9.78 22.20
N LYS A 130 31.73 -10.98 22.00
CA LYS A 130 33.12 -11.18 21.59
C LYS A 130 33.18 -11.99 20.32
N VAL A 131 34.10 -11.62 19.42
CA VAL A 131 34.44 -12.39 18.23
C VAL A 131 35.83 -12.96 18.41
N GLY A 132 35.91 -14.29 18.47
CA GLY A 132 37.11 -15.01 18.89
C GLY A 132 37.60 -14.54 20.26
N LYS A 133 38.92 -14.41 20.42
CA LYS A 133 39.58 -14.05 21.69
C LYS A 133 39.80 -12.54 21.84
N ASN A 134 39.87 -11.84 20.71
CA ASN A 134 40.56 -10.56 20.61
C ASN A 134 39.65 -9.39 20.23
N VAL A 135 38.44 -9.63 19.74
CA VAL A 135 37.54 -8.57 19.30
C VAL A 135 36.34 -8.49 20.24
N ASP A 136 36.07 -7.32 20.78
CA ASP A 136 34.78 -7.01 21.42
C ASP A 136 33.94 -6.16 20.48
N VAL A 137 32.64 -6.48 20.42
CA VAL A 137 31.67 -5.81 19.56
C VAL A 137 30.50 -5.32 20.41
N ASN A 138 30.13 -4.06 20.23
CA ASN A 138 28.91 -3.46 20.74
C ASN A 138 28.29 -2.60 19.64
N ILE A 139 27.16 -3.04 19.11
CA ILE A 139 26.42 -2.38 18.03
C ILE A 139 25.02 -2.10 18.56
N ASP A 140 24.54 -0.87 18.38
CA ASP A 140 23.18 -0.44 18.66
C ASP A 140 22.67 0.39 17.48
N ILE A 141 21.75 -0.20 16.72
CA ILE A 141 21.14 0.40 15.53
C ILE A 141 19.63 0.46 15.76
N ASP A 142 19.05 1.65 15.70
CA ASP A 142 17.61 1.90 15.76
C ASP A 142 17.24 2.97 14.73
N ASP A 143 16.72 2.54 13.58
CA ASP A 143 16.28 3.42 12.50
C ASP A 143 15.09 4.32 12.88
N THR A 144 14.44 4.08 14.03
CA THR A 144 13.37 4.96 14.51
C THR A 144 13.92 6.23 15.19
N GLN A 145 15.22 6.27 15.48
CA GLN A 145 15.88 7.40 16.13
C GLN A 145 17.08 7.86 15.27
N PRO A 146 17.22 9.16 14.98
CA PRO A 146 18.26 9.65 14.08
C PRO A 146 19.69 9.40 14.59
N ASP A 147 19.88 9.41 15.92
CA ASP A 147 21.20 9.38 16.56
C ASP A 147 21.53 8.00 17.18
N LYS A 148 20.83 6.94 16.80
CA LYS A 148 21.05 5.59 17.34
C LYS A 148 21.59 4.64 16.28
N ARG A 149 22.79 4.94 15.81
CA ARG A 149 23.54 4.08 14.88
C ARG A 149 24.98 3.99 15.35
N ASP A 150 25.14 3.43 16.54
CA ASP A 150 26.43 3.34 17.21
C ASP A 150 27.06 1.98 16.98
N ILE A 151 28.28 1.99 16.45
CA ILE A 151 29.09 0.79 16.26
C ILE A 151 30.41 0.99 17.01
N SER A 152 30.65 0.16 18.00
CA SER A 152 31.89 0.11 18.76
C SER A 152 32.56 -1.24 18.59
N ILE A 153 33.78 -1.23 18.06
CA ILE A 153 34.61 -2.41 17.85
C ILE A 153 35.96 -2.17 18.52
N ILE A 154 36.34 -3.08 19.41
CA ILE A 154 37.63 -3.02 20.10
C ILE A 154 38.42 -4.25 19.71
N TYR A 155 39.56 -4.04 19.04
CA TYR A 155 40.53 -5.08 18.75
C TYR A 155 41.66 -5.07 19.78
N ARG A 156 41.93 -6.24 20.35
CA ARG A 156 43.05 -6.54 21.25
C ARG A 156 44.09 -7.35 20.51
N GLY A 157 45.31 -6.83 20.42
CA GLY A 157 46.46 -7.60 19.97
C GLY A 157 46.79 -8.76 20.91
N GLU A 158 47.63 -9.68 20.45
CA GLU A 158 48.13 -10.76 21.29
C GLU A 158 48.86 -10.23 22.54
N GLY A 159 48.60 -10.85 23.69
CA GLY A 159 49.20 -10.44 24.97
C GLY A 159 48.42 -9.40 25.77
N VAL A 160 47.23 -9.01 25.31
CA VAL A 160 46.23 -8.29 26.12
C VAL A 160 45.30 -9.31 26.77
N ASP A 161 45.31 -9.40 28.10
CA ASP A 161 44.47 -10.33 28.85
C ASP A 161 43.31 -9.59 29.53
N VAL A 162 42.15 -10.25 29.58
CA VAL A 162 40.91 -9.72 30.17
C VAL A 162 40.37 -10.76 31.14
N GLY A 163 40.83 -10.69 32.39
CA GLY A 163 40.34 -11.56 33.45
C GLY A 163 38.86 -11.27 33.76
N PRO A 164 38.03 -12.29 34.04
CA PRO A 164 36.65 -12.07 34.47
C PRO A 164 36.64 -11.24 35.78
N GLY A 165 36.02 -10.07 35.73
CA GLY A 165 35.94 -9.12 36.86
C GLY A 165 37.04 -8.05 36.92
N ALA A 166 37.96 -7.99 35.94
CA ALA A 166 38.96 -6.92 35.87
C ALA A 166 38.36 -5.65 35.25
N VAL A 167 38.58 -4.50 35.91
CA VAL A 167 38.31 -3.18 35.34
C VAL A 167 39.50 -2.79 34.47
N GLY A 168 39.35 -2.86 33.15
CA GLY A 168 40.36 -2.46 32.18
C GLY A 168 41.22 -3.60 31.62
N TYR A 169 42.02 -3.26 30.61
CA TYR A 169 42.85 -4.19 29.87
C TYR A 169 44.27 -4.27 30.46
N LYS A 170 44.78 -5.49 30.70
CA LYS A 170 46.19 -5.70 31.08
C LYS A 170 47.00 -6.11 29.86
N ALA A 171 47.76 -5.17 29.32
CA ALA A 171 48.64 -5.38 28.19
C ALA A 171 50.06 -5.78 28.64
N LYS A 172 50.62 -6.83 28.04
CA LYS A 172 52.08 -7.06 28.07
C LYS A 172 52.80 -5.91 27.35
N PRO A 173 54.06 -5.58 27.70
CA PRO A 173 54.83 -4.58 26.97
C PRO A 173 54.87 -4.90 25.48
N GLY A 174 54.45 -3.96 24.63
CA GLY A 174 54.35 -4.13 23.18
C GLY A 174 52.98 -4.62 22.66
N ALA A 175 52.01 -4.89 23.52
CA ALA A 175 50.67 -5.24 23.09
C ALA A 175 49.89 -4.00 22.61
N PHE A 176 49.13 -4.17 21.52
CA PHE A 176 48.39 -3.10 20.85
C PHE A 176 46.89 -3.22 21.10
N ILE A 177 46.21 -2.10 21.32
CA ILE A 177 44.75 -2.02 21.41
C ILE A 177 44.31 -1.01 20.36
N GLN A 178 43.36 -1.42 19.51
CA GLN A 178 42.75 -0.54 18.52
C GLN A 178 41.26 -0.45 18.77
N GLU A 179 40.78 0.77 18.92
CA GLU A 179 39.36 1.07 19.08
C GLU A 179 38.85 1.76 17.81
N ALA A 180 37.71 1.29 17.34
CA ALA A 180 36.97 1.91 16.25
C ALA A 180 35.53 2.13 16.75
N ALA A 181 35.17 3.40 16.92
CA ALA A 181 33.83 3.83 17.22
C ALA A 181 33.30 4.64 16.04
N PHE A 182 32.12 4.26 15.55
CA PHE A 182 31.41 4.95 14.49
C PHE A 182 30.07 5.41 15.07
N GLY A 183 29.88 6.73 15.14
CA GLY A 183 28.59 7.37 15.35
C GLY A 183 28.16 8.07 14.07
N ASP A 184 26.86 8.30 13.91
CA ASP A 184 26.27 9.08 12.80
C ASP A 184 26.50 8.49 11.40
N ILE A 185 26.24 7.19 11.23
CA ILE A 185 26.28 6.55 9.91
C ILE A 185 25.03 6.98 9.12
N GLN A 186 25.20 7.91 8.18
CA GLN A 186 24.13 8.42 7.31
C GLN A 186 23.63 7.35 6.33
#